data_AF-A0A8J4SP79-F1
#
_entry.id   AF-A0A8J4SP79-F1
#
_cell.length_a   1.000
_cell.length_b   1.000
_cell.length_c   1.000
_cell.angle_alpha   90.00
_cell.angle_beta   90.00
_cell.angle_gamma   90.00
#
_symmetry.space_group_name_H-M   'P 1'
#
loop_
_entity.id
_entity.type
_entity.pdbx_description
1 polymer ?
#
loop_
_entity_poly.entity_id
_entity_poly.type
_entity_poly.pdbx_seq_one_letter_code
_entity_poly.pdbx_strand_id
1 'polypeptide(L)'
;MCVYTRTLPWATVLRVLDMFFCEGKVILFKVAIVLLQRMFGTRALRKSSPGLDEILVRLRDVQSVVQNSEEFVRELVRVPLSPRDVAQEAIRQSHKWEKNKRLKAAASNPVV
;
A
#
# COMPACT_ATOMS: atom_id res chain seq x y z
N MET A 1 -11.03 0.67 3.33
CA MET A 1 -12.18 -0.13 3.80
C MET A 1 -11.89 -0.86 5.11
N CYS A 2 -10.94 -1.81 5.20
CA CYS A 2 -10.80 -2.65 6.42
C CYS A 2 -9.61 -2.35 7.35
N VAL A 3 -8.82 -1.29 7.14
CA VAL A 3 -7.66 -0.95 8.03
C VAL A 3 -6.77 -2.19 8.34
N TYR A 4 -6.54 -3.04 7.34
CA TYR A 4 -5.76 -4.28 7.45
C TYR A 4 -6.28 -5.36 8.43
N THR A 5 -7.48 -5.22 9.00
CA THR A 5 -8.05 -6.19 9.96
C THR A 5 -8.22 -7.60 9.38
N ARG A 6 -8.38 -7.72 8.06
CA ARG A 6 -8.54 -9.00 7.36
C ARG A 6 -7.21 -9.62 6.90
N THR A 7 -6.12 -8.87 6.97
CA THR A 7 -4.84 -9.26 6.35
C THR A 7 -3.73 -9.41 7.37
N LEU A 8 -3.75 -8.68 8.47
CA LEU A 8 -2.69 -8.72 9.49
C LEU A 8 -3.12 -9.53 10.72
N PRO A 9 -2.17 -10.12 11.46
CA PRO A 9 -2.46 -10.71 12.78
C PRO A 9 -3.05 -9.68 13.74
N TRP A 10 -3.96 -10.12 14.61
CA TRP A 10 -4.71 -9.22 15.51
C TRP A 10 -3.82 -8.32 16.36
N ALA A 11 -2.73 -8.86 16.91
CA ALA A 11 -1.77 -8.08 17.69
C ALA A 11 -1.17 -6.90 16.91
N THR A 12 -0.86 -7.09 15.62
CA THR A 12 -0.38 -6.01 14.74
C THR A 12 -1.48 -5.04 14.36
N VAL A 13 -2.70 -5.54 14.13
CA VAL A 13 -3.87 -4.70 13.81
C VAL A 13 -4.12 -3.69 14.90
N LEU A 14 -4.10 -4.09 16.18
CA LEU A 14 -4.28 -3.18 17.31
C LEU A 14 -3.26 -2.04 17.30
N ARG A 15 -1.98 -2.35 17.06
CA ARG A 15 -0.93 -1.31 16.99
C ARG A 15 -1.10 -0.37 15.80
N VAL A 16 -1.50 -0.91 14.65
CA VAL A 16 -1.81 -0.10 13.47
C VAL A 16 -3.01 0.81 13.75
N LEU A 17 -4.01 0.34 14.50
CA LEU A 17 -5.15 1.14 14.91
C LEU A 17 -4.75 2.26 15.87
N ASP A 18 -3.90 1.99 16.87
CA ASP A 18 -3.37 3.01 17.78
C ASP A 18 -2.70 4.15 16.99
N MET A 19 -1.78 3.80 16.09
CA MET A 19 -1.10 4.78 15.23
C MET A 19 -2.09 5.49 14.29
N PHE A 20 -3.08 4.78 13.74
CA PHE A 20 -4.09 5.35 12.85
C PHE A 20 -4.94 6.40 13.57
N PHE A 21 -5.26 6.21 14.85
CA PHE A 21 -5.97 7.22 15.63
C PHE A 21 -5.11 8.44 15.97
N CYS A 22 -3.78 8.29 16.07
CA CYS A 22 -2.86 9.41 16.34
C CYS A 22 -2.44 10.20 15.08
N GLU A 23 -2.00 9.53 14.02
CA GLU A 23 -1.44 10.13 12.80
C GLU A 23 -2.45 10.20 11.63
N GLY A 24 -3.57 9.46 11.74
CA GLY A 24 -4.59 9.38 10.70
C GLY A 24 -4.25 8.43 9.55
N LYS A 25 -4.85 8.71 8.38
CA LYS A 25 -4.79 7.83 7.18
C LYS A 25 -3.40 7.59 6.60
N VAL A 26 -2.40 8.40 6.97
CA VAL A 26 -1.00 8.25 6.51
C VAL A 26 -0.43 6.90 6.91
N ILE A 27 -0.83 6.40 8.08
CA ILE A 27 -0.40 5.09 8.58
C ILE A 27 -0.75 3.97 7.61
N LEU A 28 -1.88 4.06 6.90
CA LEU A 28 -2.26 3.03 5.94
C LEU A 28 -1.22 2.92 4.81
N PHE A 29 -0.67 4.04 4.37
CA PHE A 29 0.36 4.07 3.34
C PHE A 29 1.72 3.59 3.88
N LYS A 30 2.09 3.97 5.10
CA LYS A 30 3.31 3.45 5.76
C LYS A 30 3.26 1.92 5.87
N VAL A 31 2.11 1.38 6.31
CA VAL A 31 1.86 -0.07 6.37
C VAL A 31 2.00 -0.72 5.00
N ALA A 32 1.36 -0.17 3.97
CA ALA A 32 1.48 -0.69 2.62
C ALA A 32 2.94 -0.71 2.12
N ILE A 33 3.70 0.36 2.35
CA ILE A 33 5.11 0.47 1.92
C ILE A 33 5.97 -0.60 2.62
N VAL A 34 5.84 -0.74 3.94
CA VAL A 34 6.61 -1.74 4.69
C VAL A 34 6.27 -3.16 4.24
N LEU A 35 4.99 -3.47 4.03
CA LEU A 35 4.57 -4.78 3.50
C LEU A 35 5.18 -5.04 2.12
N LEU A 36 5.08 -4.09 1.20
CA LEU A 36 5.67 -4.23 -0.14
C LEU A 36 7.19 -4.40 -0.07
N GLN A 37 7.86 -3.69 0.84
CA GLN A 37 9.30 -3.80 1.03
C GLN A 37 9.70 -5.18 1.57
N ARG A 38 8.97 -5.72 2.56
CA ARG A 38 9.24 -7.07 3.10
C ARG A 38 8.99 -8.16 2.06
N MET A 39 8.03 -7.95 1.16
CA MET A 39 7.64 -8.95 0.17
C MET A 39 8.44 -8.87 -1.12
N PHE A 40 8.86 -7.68 -1.55
CA PHE A 40 9.46 -7.44 -2.87
C PHE A 40 10.76 -6.61 -2.80
N GLY A 41 11.28 -6.32 -1.61
CA GLY A 41 12.44 -5.44 -1.43
C GLY A 41 13.75 -6.00 -1.99
N THR A 42 13.92 -7.32 -2.02
CA THR A 42 15.14 -7.95 -2.55
C THR A 42 14.99 -8.38 -4.01
N ARG A 43 16.11 -8.41 -4.74
CA ARG A 43 16.12 -8.86 -6.14
C ARG A 43 15.71 -10.34 -6.27
N ALA A 44 16.04 -11.16 -5.28
CA ALA A 44 15.64 -12.57 -5.25
C ALA A 44 14.11 -12.72 -5.22
N LEU A 45 13.45 -11.97 -4.33
CA LEU A 45 11.99 -12.01 -4.19
C LEU A 45 11.26 -11.49 -5.44
N ARG A 46 11.82 -10.48 -6.11
CA ARG A 46 11.27 -10.01 -7.39
C ARG A 46 11.47 -11.01 -8.51
N LYS A 47 12.59 -11.73 -8.55
CA LYS A 47 12.83 -12.78 -9.55
C LYS A 47 11.90 -13.98 -9.38
N SER A 48 11.48 -14.31 -8.15
CA SER A 48 10.52 -15.37 -7.89
C SER A 48 9.06 -14.99 -8.21
N SER A 49 8.80 -13.75 -8.61
CA SER A 49 7.46 -13.27 -8.96
C SER A 49 7.49 -12.48 -10.27
N PRO A 50 7.76 -13.15 -11.40
CA PRO A 50 7.93 -12.48 -12.70
C PRO A 50 6.59 -12.00 -13.29
N GLY A 51 5.48 -12.66 -12.96
CA GLY A 51 4.13 -12.36 -13.45
C GLY A 51 3.18 -11.86 -12.37
N LEU A 52 1.99 -11.45 -12.81
CA LEU A 52 0.95 -10.93 -11.94
C LEU A 52 0.43 -12.00 -10.97
N ASP A 53 0.29 -13.24 -11.43
CA ASP A 53 -0.28 -14.32 -10.62
C ASP A 53 0.64 -14.67 -9.44
N GLU A 54 1.95 -14.76 -9.66
CA GLU A 54 2.92 -15.01 -8.60
C GLU A 54 2.97 -13.86 -7.59
N ILE A 55 2.85 -12.61 -8.06
CA ILE A 55 2.76 -11.43 -7.19
C ILE A 55 1.51 -11.51 -6.31
N LEU A 56 0.35 -11.89 -6.87
CA LEU A 56 -0.90 -11.99 -6.14
C LEU A 56 -0.90 -13.13 -5.12
N VAL A 57 -0.33 -14.29 -5.47
CA VAL A 57 -0.13 -15.41 -4.55
C VAL A 57 0.74 -14.96 -3.39
N ARG A 58 1.86 -14.28 -3.68
CA ARG A 58 2.74 -13.75 -2.66
C ARG A 58 2.02 -12.76 -1.75
N LEU A 59 1.29 -11.79 -2.32
CA LEU A 59 0.49 -10.80 -1.57
C LEU A 59 -0.52 -11.42 -0.62
N ARG A 60 -1.05 -12.61 -0.94
CA ARG A 60 -1.96 -13.35 -0.07
C ARG A 60 -1.26 -13.88 1.19
N ASP A 61 0.04 -14.12 1.12
CA ASP A 61 0.88 -14.57 2.25
C ASP A 61 1.44 -13.41 3.08
N VAL A 62 0.75 -12.26 3.12
CA VAL A 62 1.17 -11.07 3.90
C VAL A 62 1.37 -11.37 5.39
N GLN A 63 0.65 -12.34 5.95
CA GLN A 63 0.75 -12.67 7.37
C GLN A 63 2.11 -13.27 7.73
N SER A 64 2.73 -14.05 6.83
CA SER A 64 4.01 -14.70 7.10
C SER A 64 5.15 -13.69 7.27
N VAL A 65 5.03 -12.52 6.64
CA VAL A 65 6.03 -11.44 6.71
C VAL A 65 5.81 -10.49 7.89
N VAL A 66 4.79 -10.72 8.73
CA VAL A 66 4.48 -9.88 9.90
C VAL A 66 4.39 -10.75 11.15
N GLN A 67 5.54 -11.20 11.66
CA GLN A 67 5.62 -12.07 12.83
C GLN A 67 5.66 -11.31 14.16
N ASN A 68 6.42 -10.22 14.23
CA ASN A 68 6.59 -9.42 15.44
C ASN A 68 5.96 -8.03 15.27
N SER A 69 4.91 -7.76 16.04
CA SER A 69 4.18 -6.49 15.97
C SER A 69 5.02 -5.30 16.43
N GLU A 70 5.89 -5.46 17.43
CA GLU A 70 6.78 -4.39 17.92
C GLU A 70 7.81 -3.99 16.87
N GLU A 71 8.44 -4.98 16.25
CA GLU A 71 9.40 -4.76 15.16
C GLU A 71 8.72 -4.07 13.98
N PHE A 72 7.52 -4.55 13.62
CA PHE A 72 6.73 -3.94 12.54
C PHE A 72 6.43 -2.46 12.83
N VAL A 73 5.99 -2.12 14.03
CA VAL A 73 5.75 -0.72 14.44
C VAL A 73 7.02 0.12 14.34
N ARG A 74 8.17 -0.40 14.79
CA ARG A 74 9.46 0.32 14.67
C ARG A 74 9.81 0.62 13.21
N GLU A 75 9.54 -0.31 12.30
CA GLU A 75 9.70 -0.06 10.86
C GLU A 75 8.74 0.99 10.34
N LEU A 76 7.46 0.95 10.74
CA LEU A 76 6.46 1.94 10.32
C LEU A 76 6.87 3.37 10.71
N VAL A 77 7.35 3.56 11.94
CA VAL A 77 7.78 4.88 12.44
C VAL A 77 8.98 5.43 11.65
N ARG A 78 9.84 4.54 11.13
CA ARG A 78 11.02 4.93 10.33
C ARG A 78 10.68 5.29 8.88
N VAL A 79 9.46 5.03 8.40
CA VAL A 79 9.05 5.42 7.05
C VAL A 79 8.93 6.94 6.97
N PRO A 80 9.76 7.62 6.15
CA PRO A 80 9.75 9.08 6.02
C PRO A 80 8.59 9.52 5.12
N LEU A 81 7.36 9.32 5.59
CA LEU A 81 6.14 9.71 4.89
C LEU A 81 5.32 10.64 5.77
N SER A 82 5.13 11.87 5.31
CA SER A 82 4.33 12.87 6.01
C SER A 82 2.88 12.91 5.47
N PRO A 83 1.94 13.47 6.25
CA PRO A 83 0.59 13.75 5.76
C PRO A 83 0.55 14.66 4.53
N ARG A 84 1.51 15.58 4.41
CA ARG A 84 1.60 16.50 3.27
C ARG A 84 1.95 15.75 1.99
N ASP A 85 2.87 14.80 2.06
CA ASP A 85 3.28 13.98 0.91
C ASP A 85 2.10 13.18 0.36
N VAL A 86 1.33 12.55 1.26
CA VAL A 86 0.12 11.79 0.88
C VAL A 86 -0.94 12.69 0.27
N ALA A 87 -1.15 13.89 0.83
CA ALA A 87 -2.12 14.86 0.30
C ALA A 87 -1.72 15.36 -1.09
N GLN A 88 -0.45 15.71 -1.29
CA GLN A 88 0.06 16.16 -2.58
C GLN A 88 -0.03 15.05 -3.64
N GLU A 89 0.31 13.82 -3.27
CA GLU A 89 0.19 12.68 -4.18
C GLU A 89 -1.27 12.40 -4.54
N ALA A 90 -2.21 12.53 -3.59
CA ALA A 90 -3.64 12.39 -3.86
C ALA A 90 -4.13 13.41 -4.90
N ILE A 91 -3.73 14.68 -4.80
CA ILE A 91 -4.06 15.72 -5.79
C ILE A 91 -3.50 15.34 -7.16
N ARG A 92 -2.22 14.93 -7.21
CA ARG A 92 -1.55 14.51 -8.46
C ARG A 92 -2.27 13.34 -9.14
N GLN A 93 -2.66 12.33 -8.37
CA GLN A 93 -3.35 11.15 -8.89
C GLN A 93 -4.77 11.49 -9.37
N SER A 94 -5.50 12.37 -8.67
CA SER A 94 -6.80 12.86 -9.12
C SER A 94 -6.73 13.53 -10.49
N HIS A 95 -5.79 14.46 -10.70
CA HIS A 95 -5.61 15.11 -12.00
C HIS A 95 -5.24 14.10 -13.10
N LYS A 96 -4.38 13.12 -12.78
CA LYS A 96 -4.01 12.06 -13.72
C LYS A 96 -5.21 11.19 -14.11
N TRP A 97 -6.06 10.84 -13.14
CA TRP A 97 -7.28 10.07 -13.39
C TRP A 97 -8.29 10.83 -14.23
N GLU A 98 -8.49 12.13 -13.99
CA GLU A 98 -9.36 12.97 -14.81
C GLU A 98 -8.88 13.03 -16.26
N LYS A 99 -7.58 13.26 -16.48
CA LYS A 99 -6.97 13.26 -17.81
C LYS A 99 -7.16 11.91 -18.51
N ASN A 100 -6.87 10.81 -17.82
CA ASN A 100 -7.03 9.46 -18.39
C ASN A 100 -8.49 9.13 -18.71
N LYS A 101 -9.44 9.58 -17.88
CA LYS A 101 -10.88 9.40 -18.13
C LYS A 101 -11.30 10.15 -19.39
N ARG A 102 -10.84 11.38 -19.59
CA ARG A 102 -11.07 12.17 -20.80
C ARG A 102 -10.47 11.52 -22.05
N LEU A 103 -9.24 11.03 -21.96
CA LEU A 103 -8.58 10.33 -23.08
C LEU A 103 -9.33 9.05 -23.48
N LYS A 104 -9.77 8.25 -22.49
CA LYS A 104 -10.58 7.05 -22.75
C LYS A 104 -11.94 7.39 -23.38
N ALA A 105 -12.60 8.46 -22.93
CA ALA A 105 -13.86 8.92 -23.50
C ALA A 105 -13.70 9.44 -24.94
N ALA A 106 -12.62 10.17 -25.23
CA ALA A 106 -12.31 10.62 -26.59
C ALA A 106 -11.96 9.45 -27.52
N ALA A 107 -11.29 8.41 -27.01
CA ALA A 107 -10.99 7.20 -27.78
C ALA A 107 -12.21 6.29 -28.02
N SER A 108 -13.25 6.38 -27.18
CA SER A 108 -14.50 5.60 -27.37
C SER A 108 -15.56 6.31 -28.20
N ASN A 109 -15.35 7.58 -28.56
CA ASN A 109 -16.19 8.32 -29.51
C ASN A 109 -15.40 8.47 -30.82
N PRO A 110 -15.44 7.48 -31.74
CA PRO A 110 -14.97 7.73 -33.08
C PRO A 110 -15.92 8.77 -33.67
N VAL A 111 -15.35 9.91 -34.08
CA VAL A 111 -16.06 10.96 -34.82
C VAL A 111 -16.83 10.31 -35.96
N VAL A 112 -18.16 10.40 -35.92
CA VAL A 112 -19.05 10.20 -37.07
C VAL A 112 -18.99 11.46 -37.92
#